data_AF-A0A1F4YQW2-F1
#
_entry.id   AF-A0A1F4YQW2-F1
#
_cell.length_a   1.000
_cell.length_b   1.000
_cell.length_c   1.000
_cell.angle_alpha   90.00
_cell.angle_beta   90.00
_cell.angle_gamma   90.00
#
_symmetry.space_group_name_H-M   'P 1'
#
loop_
_entity.id
_entity.type
_entity.pdbx_description
1 polymer ?
#
loop_
_entity_poly.entity_id
_entity_poly.type
_entity_poly.pdbx_seq_one_letter_code
_entity_poly.pdbx_strand_id
1 'polypeptide(L)'
;MRKNRLFVGGGCLLALSISTASAGPISNEQVVISATARAIDTLYTRVTPRDLNIISDSGGLDKLILYGISEGLRGKFDRIMIATSPETTGYNLYFDMLGFDLGYRAGSSRGFLKGRMIRRELQCELRINIRDGRDGALRETKNLGVGYIDEIERSDVSFVNSREIPELAPEPPGSSWSRYAEPSLVVASVGALVYLFFANR
;
A
#
# COMPACT_ATOMS: atom_id res chain seq x y z
N MET A 1 -14.34 16.38 11.43
CA MET A 1 -13.62 17.41 10.64
C MET A 1 -12.27 16.84 10.20
N ARG A 2 -12.18 16.32 8.96
CA ARG A 2 -10.92 15.85 8.38
C ARG A 2 -10.15 17.05 7.83
N LYS A 3 -8.96 17.34 8.38
CA LYS A 3 -8.07 18.39 7.87
C LYS A 3 -7.39 17.87 6.60
N ASN A 4 -7.79 18.40 5.44
CA ASN A 4 -7.00 18.31 4.21
C ASN A 4 -5.65 19.01 4.47
N ARG A 5 -4.58 18.23 4.62
CA ARG A 5 -3.21 18.76 4.53
C ARG A 5 -2.80 18.68 3.06
N LEU A 6 -2.57 19.84 2.47
CA LEU A 6 -1.92 19.97 1.17
C LEU A 6 -0.51 19.37 1.28
N PHE A 7 -0.27 18.27 0.57
CA PHE A 7 1.04 17.68 0.36
C PHE A 7 1.84 18.58 -0.60
N VAL A 8 2.88 19.22 -0.11
CA VAL A 8 3.92 19.86 -0.93
C VAL A 8 5.25 19.24 -0.55
N GLY A 9 5.49 18.03 -1.05
CA GLY A 9 6.78 17.35 -0.99
C GLY A 9 7.12 16.92 -2.40
N GLY A 10 8.10 17.58 -3.03
CA GLY A 10 8.64 17.24 -4.35
C GLY A 10 9.45 15.94 -4.34
N GLY A 11 8.83 14.84 -3.89
CA GLY A 11 9.36 13.50 -4.02
C GLY A 11 8.99 12.94 -5.39
N CYS A 12 10.01 12.60 -6.19
CA CYS A 12 9.81 11.93 -7.47
C CYS A 12 9.20 10.54 -7.22
N LEU A 13 7.88 10.42 -7.40
CA LEU A 13 7.11 9.19 -7.27
C LEU A 13 7.39 8.29 -8.49
N LEU A 14 8.40 7.42 -8.39
CA LEU A 14 8.68 6.39 -9.39
C LEU A 14 7.67 5.24 -9.23
N ALA A 15 6.55 5.32 -9.95
CA ALA A 15 5.61 4.20 -10.07
C ALA A 15 6.16 3.17 -11.08
N LEU A 16 6.65 2.03 -10.58
CA LEU A 16 7.12 0.92 -11.40
C LEU A 16 6.09 -0.21 -11.40
N SER A 17 5.50 -0.48 -12.57
CA SER A 17 4.61 -1.61 -12.79
C SER A 17 5.44 -2.87 -13.07
N ILE A 18 5.20 -3.94 -12.30
CA ILE A 18 5.86 -5.23 -12.50
C ILE A 18 4.81 -6.28 -12.85
N SER A 19 4.98 -6.91 -14.01
CA SER A 19 4.22 -8.10 -14.42
C SER A 19 5.03 -9.34 -14.04
N THR A 20 4.78 -9.92 -12.86
CA THR A 20 5.39 -11.20 -12.47
C THR A 20 4.59 -12.37 -13.06
N ALA A 21 5.22 -13.17 -13.92
CA ALA A 21 4.70 -14.46 -14.33
C ALA A 21 4.99 -15.51 -13.23
N SER A 22 3.97 -16.30 -12.88
CA SER A 22 4.03 -17.60 -12.17
C SER A 22 4.12 -17.70 -10.64
N ALA A 23 3.56 -16.76 -9.88
CA ALA A 23 3.06 -17.04 -8.52
C ALA A 23 1.71 -16.34 -8.39
N GLY A 24 0.82 -16.80 -7.50
CA GLY A 24 -0.49 -16.16 -7.29
C GLY A 24 -0.38 -14.65 -7.01
N PRO A 25 -1.51 -13.92 -6.98
CA PRO A 25 -1.49 -12.48 -6.78
C PRO A 25 -0.82 -12.14 -5.44
N ILE A 26 0.14 -11.21 -5.47
CA ILE A 26 0.88 -10.80 -4.28
C ILE A 26 -0.05 -10.12 -3.27
N SER A 27 0.11 -10.43 -1.98
CA SER A 27 -0.73 -9.86 -0.92
C SER A 27 -0.45 -8.37 -0.70
N ASN A 28 -1.38 -7.65 -0.08
CA ASN A 28 -1.20 -6.24 0.22
C ASN A 28 -0.03 -5.99 1.19
N GLU A 29 0.23 -6.91 2.13
CA GLU A 29 1.40 -6.86 3.00
C GLU A 29 2.71 -6.98 2.21
N GLN A 30 2.78 -7.92 1.27
CA GLN A 30 3.95 -8.10 0.41
C GLN A 30 4.19 -6.90 -0.49
N VAL A 31 3.13 -6.25 -0.97
CA VAL A 31 3.22 -4.99 -1.72
C VAL A 31 3.85 -3.90 -0.86
N VAL A 32 3.40 -3.71 0.39
CA VAL A 32 3.96 -2.70 1.29
C VAL A 32 5.44 -2.97 1.59
N ILE A 33 5.80 -4.22 1.90
CA ILE A 33 7.19 -4.61 2.19
C ILE A 33 8.08 -4.36 0.97
N SER A 34 7.70 -4.90 -0.19
CA SER A 34 8.53 -4.81 -1.40
C SER A 34 8.63 -3.40 -1.98
N ALA A 35 7.55 -2.60 -1.91
CA ALA A 35 7.57 -1.21 -2.33
C ALA A 35 8.47 -0.37 -1.41
N THR A 36 8.37 -0.58 -0.10
CA THR A 36 9.21 0.11 0.89
C THR A 36 10.68 -0.28 0.71
N ALA A 37 10.99 -1.57 0.58
CA ALA A 37 12.35 -2.06 0.39
C ALA A 37 13.02 -1.44 -0.83
N ARG A 38 12.31 -1.36 -1.97
CA ARG A 38 12.85 -0.73 -3.18
C ARG A 38 13.07 0.77 -3.03
N ALA A 39 12.13 1.46 -2.40
CA ALA A 39 12.25 2.90 -2.15
C ALA A 39 13.47 3.20 -1.26
N ILE A 40 13.72 2.36 -0.27
CA ILE A 40 14.86 2.45 0.65
C ILE A 40 16.18 2.09 -0.03
N ASP A 41 16.23 1.01 -0.82
CA ASP A 41 17.44 0.63 -1.57
C ASP A 41 17.87 1.75 -2.56
N THR A 42 16.88 2.41 -3.18
CA THR A 42 17.11 3.58 -4.04
C THR A 42 17.66 4.77 -3.24
N LEU A 43 17.21 4.95 -2.00
CA LEU A 43 17.61 6.06 -1.13
C LEU A 43 19.04 5.90 -0.56
N TYR A 44 19.50 4.66 -0.37
CA TYR A 44 20.81 4.33 0.20
C TYR A 44 21.66 3.55 -0.79
N THR A 45 22.43 4.26 -1.60
CA THR A 45 23.30 3.66 -2.62
C THR A 45 24.69 3.26 -2.10
N ARG A 46 25.11 3.77 -0.93
CA ARG A 46 26.44 3.57 -0.38
C ARG A 46 26.44 2.57 0.77
N VAL A 47 27.47 1.74 0.81
CA VAL A 47 27.75 0.85 1.94
C VAL A 47 28.39 1.67 3.07
N THR A 48 27.85 1.54 4.27
CA THR A 48 28.32 2.17 5.49
C THR A 48 28.83 1.07 6.42
N PRO A 49 30.13 1.03 6.75
CA PRO A 49 30.72 -0.02 7.58
C PRO A 49 30.46 0.24 9.07
N ARG A 50 29.18 0.22 9.45
CA ARG A 50 28.69 0.35 10.81
C ARG A 50 27.42 -0.48 10.99
N ASP A 51 27.20 -0.89 12.23
CA ASP A 51 25.95 -1.52 12.64
C ASP A 51 24.81 -0.49 12.67
N LEU A 52 23.63 -0.93 12.25
CA LEU A 52 22.40 -0.15 12.26
C LEU A 52 21.33 -0.86 13.08
N ASN A 53 20.82 -0.16 14.09
CA ASN A 53 19.69 -0.56 14.90
C ASN A 53 18.45 0.18 14.42
N ILE A 54 17.46 -0.55 13.91
CA ILE A 54 16.16 0.04 13.57
C ILE A 54 15.29 -0.04 14.82
N ILE A 55 14.94 1.13 15.35
CA ILE A 55 14.18 1.29 16.58
C ILE A 55 12.70 1.35 16.24
N SER A 56 11.94 0.36 16.71
CA SER A 56 10.49 0.30 16.55
C SER A 56 9.87 -0.51 17.68
N ASP A 57 8.76 -0.03 18.21
CA ASP A 57 7.95 -0.65 19.26
C ASP A 57 6.57 -1.09 18.76
N SER A 58 6.29 -0.92 17.46
CA SER A 58 4.93 -0.94 16.93
C SER A 58 4.54 -2.21 16.17
N GLY A 59 3.25 -2.54 16.26
CA GLY A 59 2.61 -3.64 15.55
C GLY A 59 1.87 -3.18 14.28
N GLY A 60 1.28 -4.12 13.54
CA GLY A 60 0.46 -3.82 12.37
C GLY A 60 1.27 -3.27 11.19
N LEU A 61 0.88 -2.12 10.66
CA LEU A 61 1.43 -1.53 9.45
C LEU A 61 2.91 -1.12 9.61
N ASP A 62 3.29 -0.58 10.76
CA ASP A 62 4.67 -0.17 11.03
C ASP A 62 5.63 -1.35 10.99
N LYS A 63 5.18 -2.54 11.41
CA LYS A 63 5.98 -3.78 11.32
C LYS A 63 6.28 -4.15 9.86
N LEU A 64 5.35 -3.91 8.95
CA LEU A 64 5.56 -4.14 7.51
C LEU A 64 6.54 -3.13 6.92
N ILE A 65 6.43 -1.86 7.32
CA ILE A 65 7.40 -0.83 6.94
C ILE A 65 8.78 -1.16 7.48
N LEU A 66 8.88 -1.56 8.75
CA LEU A 66 10.11 -2.02 9.39
C LEU A 66 10.77 -3.16 8.61
N TYR A 67 9.99 -4.16 8.20
CA TYR A 67 10.50 -5.24 7.36
C TYR A 67 10.99 -4.73 6.01
N GLY A 68 10.21 -3.88 5.33
CA GLY A 68 10.64 -3.25 4.08
C GLY A 68 11.93 -2.43 4.24
N ILE A 69 12.07 -1.63 5.28
CA ILE A 69 13.30 -0.87 5.58
C ILE A 69 14.47 -1.83 5.80
N SER A 70 14.30 -2.85 6.64
CA SER A 70 15.35 -3.82 6.94
C SER A 70 15.82 -4.57 5.69
N GLU A 71 14.89 -4.88 4.78
CA GLU A 71 15.18 -5.57 3.52
C GLU A 71 15.89 -4.62 2.53
N GLY A 72 15.40 -3.39 2.38
CA GLY A 72 16.02 -2.40 1.49
C GLY A 72 17.42 -1.95 1.93
N LEU A 73 17.72 -2.01 3.23
CA LEU A 73 19.04 -1.69 3.77
C LEU A 73 19.99 -2.89 3.78
N ARG A 74 19.50 -4.10 3.49
CA ARG A 74 20.32 -5.32 3.51
C ARG A 74 21.50 -5.16 2.54
N GLY A 75 22.72 -5.34 3.06
CA GLY A 75 23.96 -5.15 2.30
C GLY A 75 24.46 -3.70 2.21
N LYS A 76 23.75 -2.73 2.81
CA LYS A 76 24.23 -1.33 2.95
C LYS A 76 24.90 -1.07 4.30
N PHE A 77 24.63 -1.91 5.30
CA PHE A 77 25.22 -1.85 6.63
C PHE A 77 25.81 -3.23 6.98
N ASP A 78 26.84 -3.24 7.84
CA ASP A 78 27.52 -4.49 8.23
C ASP A 78 26.56 -5.45 8.93
N ARG A 79 25.76 -4.89 9.85
CA ARG A 79 24.68 -5.61 10.54
C ARG A 79 23.48 -4.70 10.70
N ILE A 80 22.30 -5.30 10.55
CA ILE A 80 21.02 -4.64 10.81
C ILE A 80 20.33 -5.42 11.91
N MET A 81 19.98 -4.73 12.98
CA MET A 81 19.24 -5.31 14.11
C MET A 81 17.95 -4.53 14.31
N ILE A 82 16.90 -5.25 14.68
CA ILE A 82 15.63 -4.65 15.09
C ILE A 82 15.67 -4.61 16.62
N ALA A 83 15.54 -3.40 17.18
CA ALA A 83 15.62 -3.20 18.62
C ALA A 83 14.44 -2.33 19.10
N THR A 84 14.06 -2.52 20.36
CA THR A 84 13.02 -1.69 21.01
C THR A 84 13.61 -0.49 21.75
N SER A 85 14.94 -0.43 21.87
CA SER A 85 15.67 0.64 22.55
C SER A 85 16.95 0.98 21.80
N PRO A 86 17.37 2.26 21.80
CA PRO A 86 18.60 2.67 21.14
C PRO A 86 19.82 2.03 21.79
N GLU A 87 20.80 1.66 20.96
CA GLU A 87 22.09 1.20 21.43
C GLU A 87 23.13 2.32 21.39
N THR A 88 24.17 2.17 22.22
CA THR A 88 25.29 3.13 22.29
C THR A 88 26.37 2.87 21.26
N THR A 89 26.34 1.71 20.61
CA THR A 89 27.29 1.28 19.59
C THR A 89 26.59 1.20 18.23
N GLY A 90 26.98 2.07 17.30
CA GLY A 90 26.42 2.08 15.93
C GLY A 90 25.42 3.21 15.71
N TYR A 91 24.59 3.06 14.67
CA TYR A 91 23.56 4.03 14.31
C TYR A 91 22.19 3.54 14.73
N ASN A 92 21.34 4.46 15.19
CA ASN A 92 19.95 4.21 15.53
C ASN A 92 19.05 4.88 14.50
N LEU A 93 18.29 4.07 13.76
CA LEU A 93 17.30 4.52 12.79
C LEU A 93 15.92 4.56 13.44
N TYR A 94 15.28 5.70 13.33
CA TYR A 94 13.89 5.93 13.71
C TYR A 94 13.10 6.24 12.44
N PHE A 95 11.85 5.79 12.37
CA PHE A 95 10.97 6.16 11.28
C PHE A 95 9.57 6.52 11.78
N ASP A 96 8.95 7.47 11.10
CA ASP A 96 7.58 7.90 11.32
C ASP A 96 6.81 7.81 10.01
N MET A 97 5.59 7.29 10.06
CA MET A 97 4.69 7.29 8.91
C MET A 97 3.89 8.60 8.89
N LEU A 98 4.10 9.42 7.87
CA LEU A 98 3.44 10.72 7.72
C LEU A 98 2.09 10.60 7.00
N GLY A 99 1.95 9.60 6.13
CA GLY A 99 0.71 9.28 5.43
C GLY A 99 0.75 7.90 4.81
N PHE A 100 -0.41 7.27 4.71
CA PHE A 100 -0.59 5.96 4.10
C PHE A 100 -1.96 5.88 3.43
N ASP A 101 -1.99 5.41 2.20
CA ASP A 101 -3.19 5.12 1.42
C ASP A 101 -2.94 3.89 0.56
N LEU A 102 -3.77 2.87 0.73
CA LEU A 102 -3.86 1.73 -0.16
C LEU A 102 -5.30 1.66 -0.66
N GLY A 103 -5.47 1.70 -1.98
CA GLY A 103 -6.80 1.76 -2.58
C GLY A 103 -6.91 0.95 -3.87
N TYR A 104 -8.14 0.56 -4.17
CA TYR A 104 -8.51 -0.03 -5.45
C TYR A 104 -9.23 0.99 -6.32
N ARG A 105 -8.78 1.14 -7.56
CA ARG A 105 -9.41 1.94 -8.60
C ARG A 105 -9.92 1.06 -9.73
N ALA A 106 -10.86 1.59 -10.49
CA ALA A 106 -11.34 0.90 -11.70
C ALA A 106 -10.16 0.71 -12.66
N GLY A 107 -9.84 -0.56 -12.96
CA GLY A 107 -8.78 -0.92 -13.91
C GLY A 107 -9.30 -1.07 -15.33
N SER A 108 -8.44 -1.57 -16.21
CA SER A 108 -8.80 -1.83 -17.61
C SER A 108 -9.74 -3.05 -17.75
N SER A 109 -10.82 -2.92 -18.52
CA SER A 109 -11.73 -4.04 -18.83
C SER A 109 -11.34 -4.65 -20.18
N ARG A 110 -10.92 -5.92 -20.23
CA ARG A 110 -10.55 -6.62 -21.48
C ARG A 110 -11.75 -7.18 -22.27
N GLY A 111 -12.84 -6.42 -22.35
CA GLY A 111 -14.07 -6.81 -23.07
C GLY A 111 -15.17 -7.43 -22.20
N PHE A 112 -16.30 -7.80 -22.82
CA PHE A 112 -17.56 -8.18 -22.17
C PHE A 112 -17.51 -9.52 -21.40
N LEU A 113 -16.56 -10.40 -21.71
CA LEU A 113 -16.48 -11.77 -21.16
C LEU A 113 -15.24 -12.03 -20.29
N LYS A 114 -14.32 -11.06 -20.14
CA LYS A 114 -13.11 -11.23 -19.31
C LYS A 114 -13.30 -10.60 -17.94
N GLY A 115 -12.66 -11.20 -16.93
CA GLY A 115 -12.67 -10.71 -15.55
C GLY A 115 -12.31 -9.22 -15.48
N ARG A 116 -13.05 -8.47 -14.64
CA ARG A 116 -12.78 -7.04 -14.46
C ARG A 116 -11.47 -6.90 -13.68
N MET A 117 -10.47 -6.28 -14.30
CA MET A 117 -9.25 -5.90 -13.59
C MET A 117 -9.53 -4.69 -12.72
N ILE A 118 -8.87 -4.63 -11.57
CA ILE A 118 -8.82 -3.47 -10.71
C ILE A 118 -7.37 -3.02 -10.60
N ARG A 119 -7.18 -1.71 -10.52
CA ARG A 119 -5.86 -1.11 -10.32
C ARG A 119 -5.67 -0.94 -8.81
N ARG A 120 -4.68 -1.60 -8.24
CA ARG A 120 -4.27 -1.40 -6.85
C ARG A 120 -3.19 -0.34 -6.81
N GLU A 121 -3.36 0.65 -5.94
CA GLU A 121 -2.43 1.77 -5.77
C GLU A 121 -2.06 1.89 -4.29
N LEU A 122 -0.77 1.90 -4.00
CA LEU A 122 -0.18 2.20 -2.71
C LEU A 122 0.52 3.55 -2.78
N GLN A 123 0.26 4.39 -1.79
CA GLN A 123 1.00 5.61 -1.51
C GLN A 123 1.32 5.66 -0.01
N CYS A 124 2.58 5.85 0.33
CA CYS A 124 3.04 5.99 1.70
C CYS A 124 4.12 7.07 1.76
N GLU A 125 4.12 7.90 2.79
CA GLU A 125 5.18 8.86 3.06
C GLU A 125 5.82 8.53 4.41
N LEU A 126 7.14 8.33 4.39
CA LEU A 126 7.94 7.99 5.56
C LEU A 126 8.92 9.12 5.86
N ARG A 127 9.11 9.43 7.13
CA ARG A 127 10.25 10.20 7.61
C ARG A 127 11.20 9.26 8.31
N ILE A 128 12.48 9.31 7.93
CA ILE A 128 13.54 8.47 8.47
C ILE A 128 14.59 9.38 9.10
N ASN A 129 14.96 9.08 10.33
CA ASN A 129 15.98 9.79 11.09
C ASN A 129 17.06 8.80 11.54
N ILE A 130 18.31 9.10 11.26
CA ILE A 130 19.45 8.32 11.75
C ILE A 130 20.21 9.15 12.77
N ARG A 131 20.42 8.59 13.95
CA ARG A 131 21.20 9.19 15.04
C ARG A 131 22.40 8.31 15.37
N ASP A 132 23.48 8.93 15.80
CA ASP A 132 24.64 8.20 16.31
C ASP A 132 24.39 7.73 17.74
N GLY A 133 24.63 6.44 18.01
CA GLY A 133 24.45 5.85 19.32
C GLY A 133 25.40 6.40 20.37
N ARG A 134 26.56 6.92 19.97
CA ARG A 134 27.59 7.37 20.91
C ARG A 134 27.27 8.72 21.54
N ASP A 135 26.85 9.69 20.74
CA ASP A 135 26.62 11.08 21.15
C ASP A 135 25.16 11.53 21.01
N GLY A 136 24.29 10.67 20.44
CA GLY A 136 22.89 10.99 20.17
C GLY A 136 22.70 11.99 19.02
N ALA A 137 23.77 12.38 18.33
CA ALA A 137 23.71 13.41 17.30
C ALA A 137 22.91 12.93 16.09
N LEU A 138 22.04 13.81 15.58
CA LEU A 138 21.32 13.56 14.33
C LEU A 138 22.31 13.58 13.17
N ARG A 139 22.45 12.45 12.48
CA ARG A 139 23.33 12.29 11.32
C ARG A 139 22.59 12.57 10.03
N GLU A 140 21.34 12.11 9.93
CA GLU A 140 20.57 12.20 8.69
C GLU A 140 19.07 12.24 8.97
N THR A 141 18.35 13.05 8.19
CA THR A 141 16.88 13.07 8.14
C THR A 141 16.47 13.07 6.68
N LYS A 142 15.59 12.13 6.31
CA LYS A 142 15.07 11.97 4.95
C LYS A 142 13.56 11.78 4.98
N ASN A 143 12.86 12.43 4.06
CA ASN A 143 11.47 12.09 3.76
C ASN A 143 11.47 11.24 2.49
N LEU A 144 10.71 10.16 2.50
CA LEU A 144 10.65 9.16 1.43
C LEU A 144 9.19 8.94 1.02
N GLY A 145 8.89 9.18 -0.25
CA GLY A 145 7.64 8.74 -0.86
C GLY A 145 7.79 7.31 -1.37
N VAL A 146 6.90 6.42 -0.93
CA VAL A 146 6.77 5.05 -1.38
C VAL A 146 5.50 4.96 -2.24
N GLY A 147 5.66 4.54 -3.49
CA GLY A 147 4.55 4.36 -4.41
C GLY A 147 4.61 3.00 -5.08
N TYR A 148 3.46 2.36 -5.23
CA TYR A 148 3.35 1.12 -5.99
C TYR A 148 2.01 1.02 -6.70
N ILE A 149 2.01 0.49 -7.92
CA ILE A 149 0.82 0.36 -8.74
C ILE A 149 0.88 -0.94 -9.53
N ASP A 150 -0.18 -1.74 -9.44
CA ASP A 150 -0.39 -2.91 -10.27
C ASP A 150 -1.86 -3.13 -10.63
N GLU A 151 -2.10 -4.13 -11.48
CA GLU A 151 -3.45 -4.58 -11.84
C GLU A 151 -3.65 -6.01 -11.35
N ILE A 152 -4.76 -6.26 -10.66
CA ILE A 152 -5.16 -7.59 -10.19
C ILE A 152 -6.59 -7.89 -10.64
N GLU A 153 -6.96 -9.17 -10.67
CA GLU A 153 -8.35 -9.54 -10.96
C GLU A 153 -9.24 -9.21 -9.75
N ARG A 154 -10.47 -8.75 -10.01
CA ARG A 154 -11.43 -8.44 -8.93
C ARG A 154 -11.73 -9.66 -8.04
N SER A 155 -11.69 -10.87 -8.59
CA SER A 155 -11.86 -12.13 -7.85
C SER A 155 -10.77 -12.36 -6.80
N ASP A 156 -9.59 -11.76 -6.99
CA ASP A 156 -8.44 -11.97 -6.13
C ASP A 156 -8.44 -11.07 -4.88
N VAL A 157 -9.32 -10.06 -4.82
CA VAL A 157 -9.38 -9.09 -3.72
C VAL A 157 -9.48 -9.75 -2.36
N SER A 158 -10.33 -10.78 -2.21
CA SER A 158 -10.49 -11.49 -0.94
C SER A 158 -9.25 -12.29 -0.52
N PHE A 159 -8.36 -12.59 -1.46
CA PHE A 159 -7.12 -13.31 -1.21
C PHE A 159 -5.94 -12.36 -0.93
N VAL A 160 -5.90 -11.20 -1.59
CA VAL A 160 -4.81 -10.23 -1.41
C VAL A 160 -5.01 -9.29 -0.22
N ASN A 161 -6.26 -9.09 0.22
CA ASN A 161 -6.58 -8.24 1.36
C ASN A 161 -6.06 -8.84 2.66
N SER A 162 -5.54 -7.99 3.53
CA SER A 162 -5.13 -8.41 4.86
C SER A 162 -6.33 -8.80 5.71
N ARG A 163 -6.17 -9.84 6.53
CA ARG A 163 -7.16 -10.22 7.56
C ARG A 163 -6.95 -9.48 8.87
N GLU A 164 -5.74 -9.01 9.12
CA GLU A 164 -5.32 -8.46 10.42
C GLU A 164 -5.22 -6.94 10.40
N ILE A 165 -4.92 -6.33 9.23
CA ILE A 165 -4.67 -4.90 9.09
C ILE A 165 -5.78 -4.27 8.21
N PRO A 166 -6.76 -3.57 8.79
CA PRO A 166 -7.89 -2.99 8.05
C PRO A 166 -7.47 -2.02 6.94
N GLU A 167 -6.38 -1.28 7.14
CA GLU A 167 -5.81 -0.35 6.15
C GLU A 167 -5.33 -1.06 4.88
N LEU A 168 -5.08 -2.37 4.97
CA LEU A 168 -4.69 -3.24 3.86
C LEU A 168 -5.86 -4.08 3.32
N ALA A 169 -7.10 -3.72 3.68
CA ALA A 169 -8.30 -4.36 3.17
C ALA A 169 -9.31 -3.34 2.62
N PRO A 170 -8.91 -2.41 1.72
CA PRO A 170 -9.82 -1.43 1.17
C PRO A 170 -10.95 -2.09 0.36
N GLU A 171 -12.11 -1.44 0.33
CA GLU A 171 -13.24 -1.92 -0.46
C GLU A 171 -12.96 -1.77 -1.96
N PRO A 172 -13.20 -2.82 -2.77
CA PRO A 172 -13.06 -2.70 -4.22
C PRO A 172 -14.17 -1.81 -4.80
N PRO A 173 -13.92 -1.06 -5.87
CA PRO A 173 -14.92 -0.20 -6.49
C PRO A 173 -16.19 -0.99 -6.84
N GLY A 174 -17.36 -0.44 -6.49
CA GLY A 174 -18.65 -1.09 -6.70
C GLY A 174 -18.85 -1.57 -8.14
N SER A 175 -19.55 -2.70 -8.33
CA SER A 175 -19.92 -3.13 -9.67
C SER A 175 -20.96 -2.16 -10.23
N SER A 176 -20.76 -1.67 -11.44
CA SER A 176 -21.72 -0.83 -12.17
C SER A 176 -23.09 -1.50 -12.41
N TRP A 177 -23.26 -2.76 -12.00
CA TRP A 177 -24.53 -3.49 -12.09
C TRP A 177 -25.65 -2.84 -11.28
N SER A 178 -25.34 -2.21 -10.14
CA SER A 178 -26.36 -1.48 -9.37
C SER A 178 -27.04 -0.38 -10.20
N ARG A 179 -26.29 0.28 -11.09
CA ARG A 179 -26.81 1.33 -11.98
C ARG A 179 -27.81 0.82 -13.03
N TYR A 180 -27.80 -0.49 -13.33
CA TYR A 180 -28.72 -1.09 -14.31
C TYR A 180 -29.81 -1.94 -13.65
N ALA A 181 -29.53 -2.54 -12.48
CA ALA A 181 -30.50 -3.32 -11.73
C ALA A 181 -31.67 -2.45 -11.25
N GLU A 182 -31.40 -1.22 -10.77
CA GLU A 182 -32.45 -0.29 -10.32
C GLU A 182 -33.46 0.05 -11.43
N PRO A 183 -33.04 0.55 -12.61
CA PRO A 183 -33.97 0.86 -13.70
C PRO A 183 -34.75 -0.37 -14.19
N SER A 184 -34.10 -1.54 -14.30
CA SER A 184 -34.75 -2.76 -14.75
C SER A 184 -35.84 -3.22 -13.79
N LEU A 185 -35.63 -3.08 -12.48
CA LEU A 185 -36.62 -3.44 -11.47
C LEU A 185 -37.83 -2.50 -11.50
N VAL A 186 -37.60 -1.20 -11.73
CA VAL A 186 -38.67 -0.22 -11.92
C VAL A 186 -39.50 -0.55 -13.17
N VAL A 187 -38.85 -0.81 -14.30
CA VAL A 187 -39.53 -1.16 -15.56
C VAL A 187 -40.33 -2.46 -15.42
N ALA A 188 -39.76 -3.49 -14.77
CA ALA A 188 -40.47 -4.74 -14.52
C ALA A 188 -41.71 -4.51 -13.63
N SER A 189 -41.59 -3.67 -12.60
CA SER A 189 -42.68 -3.35 -11.68
C SER A 189 -43.82 -2.60 -12.39
N VAL A 190 -43.47 -1.59 -13.19
CA VAL A 190 -44.45 -0.83 -13.99
C VAL A 190 -45.10 -1.73 -15.05
N GLY A 191 -44.31 -2.56 -15.73
CA GLY A 191 -44.82 -3.53 -16.71
C GLY A 191 -45.79 -4.54 -16.11
N ALA A 192 -45.47 -5.09 -14.93
CA ALA A 192 -46.36 -6.01 -14.21
C ALA A 192 -47.67 -5.35 -13.78
N LEU A 193 -47.61 -4.10 -13.30
CA LEU A 193 -48.79 -3.30 -12.97
C LEU A 193 -49.68 -3.08 -14.20
N VAL A 194 -49.11 -2.61 -15.30
CA VAL A 194 -49.86 -2.42 -16.56
C VAL A 194 -50.47 -3.73 -17.02
N TYR A 195 -49.71 -4.83 -17.01
CA TYR A 195 -50.21 -6.14 -17.40
C TYR A 195 -51.41 -6.58 -16.55
N LEU A 196 -51.33 -6.45 -15.22
CA LEU A 196 -52.44 -6.80 -14.33
C LEU A 196 -53.72 -6.00 -14.59
N PHE A 197 -53.60 -4.72 -14.94
CA PHE A 197 -54.76 -3.88 -15.24
C PHE A 197 -55.41 -4.18 -16.60
N PHE A 198 -54.66 -4.66 -17.59
CA PHE A 198 -55.17 -4.92 -18.94
C PHE A 198 -55.50 -6.39 -19.20
N ALA A 199 -54.87 -7.33 -18.51
CA ALA A 199 -55.15 -8.76 -18.67
C ALA A 199 -56.42 -9.21 -17.91
N ASN A 200 -56.93 -8.40 -16.98
CA ASN A 200 -58.11 -8.69 -16.17
C ASN A 200 -59.38 -7.96 -16.67
N ARG A 201 -59.38 -7.54 -17.94
CA ARG A 201 -60.56 -7.07 -18.70
C ARG A 201 -60.95 -8.12 -19.73
#